data_AF-A0A2M7PTP0-F1
#
_entry.id   AF-A0A2M7PTP0-F1
#
_cell.length_a   1.000
_cell.length_b   1.000
_cell.length_c   1.000
_cell.angle_alpha   90.00
_cell.angle_beta   90.00
_cell.angle_gamma   90.00
#
_symmetry.space_group_name_H-M   'P 1'
#
loop_
_entity.id
_entity.type
_entity.pdbx_description
1 polymer ?
#
loop_
_entity_poly.entity_id
_entity_poly.type
_entity_poly.pdbx_seq_one_letter_code
_entity_poly.pdbx_strand_id
1 'polypeptide(L)' 'EKYYERLKRREFSSILKEWKLSSHTLGKKIKINIGGKVVSGEAINVNEEGALILKKENGELEKIISGTII' A
#
# COMPACT_ATOMS: atom_id res chain seq x y z
N GLU A 1 -24.08 1.07 1.09
CA GLU A 1 -24.31 0.01 2.11
C GLU A 1 -23.37 -1.21 2.10
N LYS A 2 -23.32 -2.08 1.08
CA LYS A 2 -22.71 -3.44 1.17
C LYS A 2 -21.23 -3.51 1.64
N TYR A 3 -20.40 -2.53 1.32
CA TYR A 3 -18.97 -2.53 1.71
C TYR A 3 -18.74 -2.10 3.15
N TYR A 4 -19.60 -1.22 3.69
CA TYR A 4 -19.50 -0.72 5.06
C TYR A 4 -19.81 -1.81 6.09
N GLU A 5 -20.80 -2.65 5.80
CA GLU A 5 -21.18 -3.79 6.64
C GLU A 5 -20.12 -4.91 6.65
N ARG A 6 -19.39 -5.10 5.54
CA ARG A 6 -18.24 -6.03 5.48
C ARG A 6 -17.04 -5.54 6.29
N LEU A 7 -16.82 -4.23 6.28
CA LEU A 7 -15.76 -3.57 7.06
C LEU A 7 -15.99 -3.75 8.58
N LYS A 8 -17.26 -3.66 9.03
CA LYS A 8 -17.65 -3.95 10.42
C LYS A 8 -17.41 -5.40 10.86
N ARG A 9 -17.39 -6.36 9.93
CA ARG A 9 -17.23 -7.81 10.22
C ARG A 9 -15.78 -8.28 10.35
N ARG A 10 -14.80 -7.37 10.38
CA ARG A 10 -13.34 -7.70 10.39
C ARG A 10 -12.87 -8.52 9.18
N GLU A 11 -13.63 -8.55 8.08
CA GLU A 11 -13.20 -9.16 6.80
C GLU A 11 -12.26 -8.23 6.00
N PHE A 12 -11.47 -7.41 6.70
CA PHE A 12 -10.52 -6.48 6.10
C PHE A 12 -9.45 -7.22 5.31
N SER A 13 -9.09 -8.43 5.76
CA SER A 13 -8.15 -9.34 5.11
C SER A 13 -8.58 -9.77 3.71
N SER A 14 -9.87 -10.06 3.50
CA SER A 14 -10.41 -10.47 2.19
C SER A 14 -10.42 -9.31 1.18
N ILE A 15 -10.77 -8.11 1.64
CA ILE A 15 -10.74 -6.88 0.81
C ILE A 15 -9.28 -6.50 0.47
N LEU A 16 -8.37 -6.59 1.44
CA LEU A 16 -6.93 -6.40 1.24
C LEU A 16 -6.37 -7.38 0.21
N LYS A 17 -6.82 -8.63 0.21
CA LYS A 17 -6.34 -9.64 -0.74
C LYS A 17 -6.74 -9.31 -2.18
N GLU A 18 -7.97 -8.86 -2.38
CA GLU A 18 -8.47 -8.41 -3.68
C GLU A 18 -7.78 -7.11 -4.14
N TRP A 19 -7.53 -6.17 -3.21
CA TRP A 19 -6.75 -4.96 -3.49
C TRP A 19 -5.29 -5.25 -3.80
N LYS A 20 -4.65 -6.22 -3.12
CA LYS A 20 -3.29 -6.67 -3.45
C LYS A 20 -3.22 -7.31 -4.84
N LEU A 21 -4.21 -8.13 -5.21
CA LEU A 21 -4.29 -8.76 -6.54
C LEU A 21 -4.56 -7.75 -7.66
N SER A 22 -5.32 -6.69 -7.37
CA SER A 22 -5.66 -5.64 -8.35
C SER A 22 -4.64 -4.49 -8.41
N SER A 23 -3.75 -4.41 -7.41
CA SER A 23 -2.77 -3.33 -7.31
C SER A 23 -1.60 -3.58 -8.26
N HIS A 24 -1.67 -2.95 -9.44
CA HIS A 24 -0.63 -2.91 -10.46
C HIS A 24 0.74 -2.35 -9.99
N THR A 25 0.88 -1.99 -8.72
CA THR A 25 2.05 -1.34 -8.13
C THR A 25 2.91 -2.28 -7.29
N LEU A 26 2.35 -3.38 -6.76
CA LEU A 26 3.12 -4.36 -5.99
C LEU A 26 4.11 -5.11 -6.88
N GLY A 27 5.33 -5.31 -6.37
CA GLY A 27 6.45 -5.89 -7.11
C GLY A 27 7.10 -4.96 -8.13
N LYS A 28 6.74 -3.67 -8.13
CA LYS A 28 7.35 -2.66 -9.00
C LYS A 28 8.14 -1.62 -8.20
N LYS A 29 9.21 -1.12 -8.81
CA LYS A 29 9.86 0.11 -8.38
C LYS A 29 8.94 1.29 -8.70
N ILE A 30 8.56 2.04 -7.69
CA ILE A 30 7.70 3.21 -7.79
C ILE A 30 8.34 4.40 -7.10
N LYS A 31 7.91 5.60 -7.49
CA LYS A 31 8.21 6.85 -6.78
C LYS A 31 6.91 7.39 -6.21
N ILE A 32 6.93 7.78 -4.94
CA ILE A 32 5.78 8.32 -4.23
C ILE A 32 6.14 9.72 -3.75
N ASN A 33 5.27 10.69 -4.04
CA ASN A 33 5.31 12.00 -3.42
C ASN A 33 4.43 12.03 -2.17
N ILE A 34 5.04 12.36 -1.03
CA ILE A 34 4.41 12.48 0.28
C ILE A 34 4.61 13.92 0.74
N GLY A 35 3.62 14.78 0.51
CA GLY A 35 3.64 16.16 0.99
C GLY A 35 4.86 16.97 0.52
N GLY A 36 5.35 16.73 -0.70
CA GLY A 36 6.53 17.39 -1.26
C GLY A 36 7.83 16.59 -1.15
N LYS A 37 7.85 15.49 -0.39
CA LYS A 37 8.99 14.57 -0.33
C LYS A 37 8.79 13.42 -1.32
N VAL A 38 9.72 13.24 -2.24
CA VAL A 38 9.72 12.07 -3.15
C VAL A 38 10.52 10.94 -2.52
N VAL A 39 9.89 9.78 -2.39
CA VAL A 39 10.49 8.53 -1.92
C VAL A 39 10.43 7.50 -3.03
N SER A 40 11.54 6.84 -3.31
CA SER A 40 11.63 5.78 -4.32
C SER A 40 11.94 4.43 -3.69
N GLY A 41 11.30 3.37 -4.17
CA GLY A 41 11.58 2.01 -3.74
C GLY A 41 10.66 1.00 -4.40
N GLU A 42 10.81 -0.26 -4.01
CA GLU A 42 9.95 -1.34 -4.47
C GLU A 42 8.75 -1.49 -3.54
N ALA A 43 7.54 -1.46 -4.09
CA ALA A 43 6.33 -1.72 -3.33
C ALA A 43 6.21 -3.23 -3.07
N ILE A 44 6.62 -3.67 -1.89
CA ILE A 44 6.72 -5.10 -1.56
C ILE A 44 5.47 -5.65 -0.87
N ASN A 45 4.69 -4.79 -0.20
CA ASN A 45 3.51 -5.26 0.54
C ASN A 45 2.53 -4.12 0.85
N VAL A 46 1.31 -4.48 1.26
CA VAL A 46 0.39 -3.61 1.99
C VAL A 46 0.10 -4.28 3.32
N ASN A 47 0.29 -3.57 4.43
CA ASN A 47 0.06 -4.13 5.77
C ASN A 47 -1.44 -4.18 6.12
N GLU A 48 -1.78 -4.74 7.28
CA GLU A 48 -3.17 -4.92 7.72
C GLU A 48 -3.91 -3.60 7.98
N GLU A 49 -3.17 -2.51 8.20
CA GLU A 49 -3.72 -1.17 8.34
C GLU A 49 -4.01 -0.50 6.97
N GLY A 50 -3.66 -1.16 5.85
CA GLY A 50 -3.78 -0.61 4.51
C GLY A 50 -2.59 0.27 4.08
N ALA A 51 -1.52 0.33 4.86
CA ALA A 51 -0.33 1.11 4.51
C ALA A 51 0.58 0.33 3.54
N LEU A 52 1.10 1.02 2.53
CA LEU A 52 2.04 0.47 1.58
C LEU A 52 3.42 0.36 2.22
N ILE A 53 4.06 -0.80 2.10
CA ILE A 53 5.42 -1.05 2.54
C ILE A 53 6.33 -0.94 1.34
N LEU A 54 7.20 0.07 1.38
CA LEU A 54 8.16 0.37 0.33
C LEU A 54 9.56 -0.05 0.78
N LYS A 55 10.24 -0.89 0.01
CA LYS A 55 11.63 -1.26 0.22
C LYS A 55 12.52 -0.31 -0.58
N LYS A 56 13.29 0.51 0.11
CA LYS A 56 14.30 1.39 -0.51
C LYS A 56 15.49 0.59 -1.01
N GLU A 57 16.31 1.21 -1.85
CA GLU A 57 17.53 0.59 -2.38
C GLU A 57 18.57 0.27 -1.30
N ASN A 58 18.60 1.04 -0.21
CA ASN A 58 19.43 0.75 0.98
C ASN A 58 18.90 -0.41 1.84
N GLY A 59 17.79 -1.05 1.45
CA GLY A 59 17.16 -2.15 2.18
C GLY A 59 16.21 -1.73 3.30
N GLU A 60 16.11 -0.44 3.60
CA GLU A 60 15.19 0.11 4.60
C GLU A 60 13.74 -0.03 4.14
N LEU A 61 12.84 -0.34 5.07
CA LEU A 61 11.41 -0.43 4.83
C LEU A 61 10.72 0.84 5.33
N GLU A 62 10.02 1.53 4.44
CA GLU A 62 9.24 2.71 4.78
C GLU A 62 7.74 2.42 4.66
N LYS A 63 6.98 2.77 5.71
CA LYS A 63 5.52 2.62 5.76
C LYS A 63 4.86 3.89 5.23
N ILE A 64 4.14 3.78 4.13
CA ILE A 64 3.46 4.88 3.47
C ILE A 64 1.95 4.75 3.68
N ILE A 65 1.38 5.70 4.44
CA ILE A 65 -0.06 5.71 4.75
C ILE A 65 -0.85 6.48 3.66
N SER A 66 -0.26 7.54 3.10
CA SER A 66 -0.84 8.28 1.97
C SER A 66 0.25 8.91 1.11
N GLY A 67 0.02 8.97 -0.19
CA GLY A 67 0.90 9.67 -1.14
C GLY A 67 0.41 9.47 -2.57
N THR A 68 1.03 10.17 -3.51
CA THR A 68 0.72 10.06 -4.94
C THR A 68 1.86 9.37 -5.66
N ILE A 69 1.55 8.34 -6.43
CA ILE A 69 2.53 7.70 -7.31
C ILE A 69 2.77 8.62 -8.51
N ILE A 70 4.04 8.82 -8.84
CA ILE A 70 4.53 9.66 -9.94
C ILE A 70 5.36 8.83 -10.92
#